data_AF-A0A8C5RCD5-F1
#
_entry.id   AF-A0A8C5RCD5-F1
#
_cell.length_a   1.000
_cell.length_b   1.000
_cell.length_c   1.000
_cell.angle_alpha   90.00
_cell.angle_beta   90.00
_cell.angle_gamma   90.00
#
_symmetry.space_group_name_H-M   'P 1'
#
loop_
_entity.id
_entity.type
_entity.pdbx_description
1 polymer ?
#
loop_
_entity_poly.entity_id
_entity_poly.type
_entity_poly.pdbx_seq_one_letter_code
_entity_poly.pdbx_strand_id
1 'polypeptide(L)'
;MSLILISFPFFSAINYLKEFAIALGFIVLGFLVTLIGILLVAVFISLIGQSLCWYTHYYVSYFLYGSAALATLIFVHTLAKKFYYKHANEQFLGELFFDVLLAVWSISGVLLTYRGISSAFLCAMWVAFPLLTKLMTYKELKEKGATVKFVTVYLLGMFIPYLYLMYLIRLVFEMLVPIMGRSGSEAPPDVVMGIFIVVVCIVLSSYLLSFIYLSRSTKMTLISLTTIFIVTFILVCSGIFFPFSSDLADPRPKRMLLQVKHVSEFARKHMIHFLNCFFNWIGFFLRHSFERMSTLP
;
A
#
# COMPACT_ATOMS: atom_id res chain seq x y z
N MET A 1 -45.69 24.23 1.05
CA MET A 1 -44.90 23.60 -0.04
C MET A 1 -43.40 23.87 0.08
N SER A 2 -42.86 24.06 1.31
CA SER A 2 -41.43 24.37 1.53
C SER A 2 -40.71 23.32 2.41
N LEU A 3 -41.46 22.43 3.08
CA LEU A 3 -40.91 21.35 3.92
C LEU A 3 -40.48 20.11 3.12
N ILE A 4 -41.11 19.85 1.96
CA ILE A 4 -40.81 18.67 1.13
C ILE A 4 -39.46 18.83 0.41
N LEU A 5 -39.06 20.06 0.09
CA LEU A 5 -37.81 20.36 -0.61
C LEU A 5 -36.57 20.30 0.29
N ILE A 6 -36.75 20.41 1.62
CA ILE A 6 -35.67 20.27 2.64
C ILE A 6 -35.58 18.80 3.12
N SER A 7 -36.69 18.06 3.12
CA SER A 7 -36.69 16.64 3.48
C SER A 7 -35.95 15.74 2.48
N PHE A 8 -35.98 16.09 1.19
CA PHE A 8 -35.35 15.32 0.12
C PHE A 8 -33.80 15.31 0.19
N PRO A 9 -33.10 16.44 0.41
CA PRO A 9 -31.64 16.44 0.59
C PRO A 9 -31.21 15.81 1.92
N PHE A 10 -32.03 15.89 2.98
CA PHE A 10 -31.70 15.30 4.29
C PHE A 10 -31.70 13.77 4.24
N PHE A 11 -32.70 13.15 3.62
CA PHE A 11 -32.75 11.70 3.45
C PHE A 11 -31.62 11.18 2.55
N SER A 12 -31.29 11.92 1.49
CA SER A 12 -30.14 11.63 0.63
C SER A 12 -28.81 11.73 1.39
N ALA A 13 -28.64 12.76 2.23
CA ALA A 13 -27.45 12.94 3.06
C ALA A 13 -27.28 11.82 4.11
N ILE A 14 -28.36 11.38 4.75
CA ILE A 14 -28.32 10.25 5.70
C ILE A 14 -27.88 8.96 5.00
N ASN A 15 -28.41 8.68 3.82
CA ASN A 15 -28.01 7.50 3.04
C ASN A 15 -26.54 7.57 2.64
N TYR A 16 -26.06 8.73 2.22
CA TYR A 16 -24.64 8.94 1.91
C TYR A 16 -23.74 8.74 3.14
N LEU A 17 -24.09 9.31 4.29
CA LEU A 17 -23.34 9.15 5.54
C LEU A 17 -23.31 7.68 6.00
N LYS A 18 -24.41 6.95 5.82
CA LYS A 18 -24.46 5.51 6.09
C LYS A 18 -23.48 4.75 5.20
N GLU A 19 -23.51 4.97 3.88
CA GLU A 19 -22.59 4.32 2.95
C GLU A 19 -21.13 4.70 3.23
N PHE A 20 -20.87 5.95 3.61
CA PHE A 20 -19.56 6.43 4.04
C PHE A 20 -19.05 5.68 5.29
N ALA A 21 -19.89 5.54 6.32
CA ALA A 21 -19.52 4.81 7.54
C ALA A 21 -19.24 3.32 7.26
N ILE A 22 -20.02 2.71 6.37
CA ILE A 22 -19.82 1.32 5.95
C ILE A 22 -18.52 1.15 5.16
N ALA A 23 -18.25 2.05 4.21
CA ALA A 23 -17.01 2.06 3.45
C ALA A 23 -15.78 2.28 4.36
N LEU A 24 -15.90 3.14 5.38
CA LEU A 24 -14.89 3.32 6.43
C LEU A 24 -14.64 2.02 7.19
N GLY A 25 -15.71 1.31 7.57
CA GLY A 25 -15.62 -0.01 8.18
C GLY A 25 -14.83 -1.01 7.32
N PHE A 26 -15.10 -1.06 6.02
CA PHE A 26 -14.36 -1.94 5.10
C PHE A 26 -12.89 -1.55 4.94
N ILE A 27 -12.55 -0.26 4.92
CA ILE A 27 -11.14 0.19 4.88
C ILE A 27 -10.40 -0.21 6.15
N VAL A 28 -10.98 0.07 7.32
CA VAL A 28 -10.36 -0.30 8.60
C VAL A 28 -10.21 -1.82 8.73
N LEU A 29 -11.23 -2.57 8.32
CA LEU A 29 -11.18 -4.03 8.29
C LEU A 29 -10.08 -4.54 7.35
N GLY A 30 -9.95 -3.96 6.15
CA GLY A 30 -8.89 -4.29 5.20
C GLY A 30 -7.50 -4.10 5.79
N PHE A 31 -7.27 -2.96 6.46
CA PHE A 31 -6.00 -2.68 7.12
C PHE A 31 -5.69 -3.67 8.25
N LEU A 32 -6.69 -4.02 9.07
CA LEU A 32 -6.53 -4.99 10.16
C LEU A 32 -6.25 -6.41 9.63
N VAL A 33 -7.00 -6.87 8.63
CA VAL A 33 -6.81 -8.20 8.02
C VAL A 33 -5.41 -8.31 7.40
N THR A 34 -4.96 -7.28 6.69
CA THR A 34 -3.62 -7.25 6.10
C THR A 34 -2.51 -7.23 7.16
N LEU A 35 -2.68 -6.45 8.23
CA LEU A 35 -1.72 -6.43 9.34
C LEU A 35 -1.61 -7.80 10.01
N ILE A 36 -2.74 -8.41 10.37
CA ILE A 36 -2.76 -9.73 11.01
C ILE A 36 -2.17 -10.80 10.07
N GLY A 37 -2.53 -10.77 8.78
CA GLY A 37 -2.03 -11.73 7.80
C GLY A 37 -0.50 -11.69 7.66
N ILE A 38 0.09 -10.51 7.62
CA ILE A 38 1.55 -10.37 7.51
C ILE A 38 2.26 -10.71 8.82
N LEU A 39 1.68 -10.35 9.96
CA LEU A 39 2.21 -10.76 11.26
C LEU A 39 2.26 -12.28 11.38
N LEU A 40 1.23 -12.98 10.90
CA LEU A 40 1.20 -14.45 10.86
C LEU A 40 2.33 -15.00 9.99
N VAL A 41 2.53 -14.46 8.79
CA VAL A 41 3.64 -14.85 7.90
C VAL A 41 5.00 -14.58 8.55
N ALA A 42 5.19 -13.42 9.17
CA ALA A 42 6.43 -13.06 9.84
C ALA A 42 6.75 -14.00 11.02
N VAL A 43 5.77 -14.27 11.88
CA VAL A 43 5.92 -15.24 12.99
C VAL A 43 6.22 -16.63 12.45
N PHE A 44 5.55 -17.07 11.39
CA PHE A 44 5.80 -18.37 10.77
C PHE A 44 7.24 -18.51 10.28
N ILE A 45 7.78 -17.48 9.63
CA ILE A 45 9.19 -17.47 9.17
C ILE A 45 10.16 -17.52 10.36
N SER A 46 9.87 -16.76 11.41
CA SER A 46 10.68 -16.80 12.64
C SER A 46 10.64 -18.18 13.31
N LEU A 47 9.51 -18.89 13.27
CA LEU A 47 9.36 -20.24 13.84
C LEU A 47 10.12 -21.32 13.04
N ILE A 48 10.25 -21.16 11.72
CA ILE A 48 11.07 -22.07 10.88
C ILE A 48 12.57 -21.90 11.15
N GLY A 49 12.98 -20.86 11.90
CA GLY A 49 14.37 -20.54 12.14
C GLY A 49 15.05 -19.84 10.96
N GLN A 50 14.27 -19.44 9.95
CA GLN A 50 14.72 -18.63 8.81
C GLN A 50 14.57 -17.14 9.11
N SER A 51 14.91 -16.73 10.33
CA SER A 51 14.86 -15.31 10.72
C SER A 51 15.96 -14.52 10.02
N LEU A 52 15.72 -13.24 9.71
CA LEU A 52 16.67 -12.33 9.05
C LEU A 52 16.99 -12.66 7.57
N CYS A 53 16.17 -13.41 6.84
CA CYS A 53 16.39 -13.63 5.39
C CYS A 53 16.53 -12.33 4.57
N TRP A 54 15.92 -11.25 5.05
CA TRP A 54 15.98 -9.92 4.44
C TRP A 54 17.24 -9.11 4.79
N TYR A 55 18.08 -9.57 5.73
CA TYR A 55 19.26 -8.82 6.19
C TYR A 55 20.35 -8.73 5.13
N THR A 56 20.56 -9.81 4.37
CA THR A 56 21.49 -9.81 3.22
C THR A 56 20.83 -9.23 1.98
N HIS A 57 19.54 -9.51 1.80
CA HIS A 57 18.80 -9.24 0.57
C HIS A 57 17.49 -8.51 0.87
N TYR A 58 17.55 -7.17 0.96
CA TYR A 58 16.39 -6.33 1.33
C TYR A 58 15.17 -6.53 0.42
N TYR A 59 15.38 -6.85 -0.86
CA TYR A 59 14.30 -7.08 -1.83
C TYR A 59 13.40 -8.26 -1.43
N VAL A 60 13.93 -9.26 -0.72
CA VAL A 60 13.15 -10.39 -0.22
C VAL A 60 12.04 -9.91 0.70
N SER A 61 12.32 -8.92 1.55
CA SER A 61 11.32 -8.33 2.45
C SER A 61 10.15 -7.69 1.69
N TYR A 62 10.46 -6.88 0.67
CA TYR A 62 9.44 -6.23 -0.15
C TYR A 62 8.60 -7.22 -0.96
N PHE A 63 9.23 -8.24 -1.55
CA PHE A 63 8.48 -9.22 -2.33
C PHE A 63 7.69 -10.17 -1.44
N LEU A 64 8.21 -10.56 -0.27
CA LEU A 64 7.52 -11.47 0.62
C LEU A 64 6.36 -10.78 1.35
N TYR A 65 6.67 -9.73 2.12
CA TYR A 65 5.66 -9.04 2.92
C TYR A 65 4.84 -8.07 2.09
N GLY A 66 5.46 -7.35 1.15
CA GLY A 66 4.76 -6.33 0.36
C GLY A 66 3.79 -6.93 -0.66
N SER A 67 4.16 -8.03 -1.35
CA SER A 67 3.21 -8.68 -2.27
C SER A 67 2.05 -9.33 -1.54
N ALA A 68 2.29 -9.94 -0.37
CA ALA A 68 1.25 -10.44 0.52
C ALA A 68 0.33 -9.32 1.02
N ALA A 69 0.89 -8.14 1.36
CA ALA A 69 0.13 -6.98 1.80
C ALA A 69 -0.84 -6.53 0.72
N LEU A 70 -0.31 -6.31 -0.48
CA LEU A 70 -1.10 -5.85 -1.61
C LEU A 70 -2.13 -6.90 -2.04
N ALA A 71 -1.76 -8.18 -2.06
CA ALA A 71 -2.69 -9.26 -2.38
C ALA A 71 -3.86 -9.33 -1.39
N THR A 72 -3.59 -9.26 -0.09
CA THR A 72 -4.64 -9.30 0.94
C THR A 72 -5.54 -8.06 0.89
N LEU A 73 -4.96 -6.86 0.73
CA LEU A 73 -5.74 -5.62 0.57
C LEU A 73 -6.65 -5.69 -0.66
N ILE A 74 -6.09 -6.04 -1.82
CA ILE A 74 -6.87 -6.15 -3.07
C ILE A 74 -7.94 -7.23 -2.92
N PHE A 75 -7.63 -8.35 -2.28
CA PHE A 75 -8.59 -9.42 -2.06
C PHE A 75 -9.77 -8.96 -1.21
N VAL A 76 -9.53 -8.34 -0.05
CA VAL A 76 -10.60 -7.85 0.84
C VAL A 76 -11.50 -6.85 0.12
N HIS A 77 -10.92 -5.86 -0.57
CA HIS A 77 -11.69 -4.85 -1.30
C HIS A 77 -12.41 -5.43 -2.53
N THR A 78 -11.84 -6.44 -3.20
CA THR A 78 -12.51 -7.16 -4.30
C THR A 78 -13.71 -7.95 -3.78
N LEU A 79 -13.59 -8.60 -2.63
CA LEU A 79 -14.71 -9.30 -1.97
C LEU A 79 -15.80 -8.30 -1.58
N ALA A 80 -15.44 -7.17 -0.96
CA ALA A 80 -16.39 -6.11 -0.60
C ALA A 80 -17.12 -5.58 -1.83
N LYS A 81 -16.42 -5.32 -2.94
CA LYS A 81 -17.02 -4.92 -4.22
C LYS A 81 -18.01 -5.97 -4.75
N LYS A 82 -17.61 -7.24 -4.75
CA LYS A 82 -18.39 -8.33 -5.34
C LYS A 82 -19.63 -8.72 -4.53
N PHE A 83 -19.52 -8.71 -3.20
CA PHE A 83 -20.58 -9.19 -2.31
C PHE A 83 -21.51 -8.08 -1.84
N TYR A 84 -20.97 -6.92 -1.42
CA TYR A 84 -21.77 -5.84 -0.86
C TYR A 84 -22.21 -4.83 -1.93
N TYR A 85 -21.29 -4.40 -2.80
CA TYR A 85 -21.56 -3.33 -3.78
C TYR A 85 -21.94 -3.82 -5.18
N LYS A 86 -22.53 -5.03 -5.30
CA LYS A 86 -22.80 -5.69 -6.61
C LYS A 86 -23.64 -4.83 -7.58
N HIS A 87 -24.55 -4.01 -7.05
CA HIS A 87 -25.49 -3.20 -7.84
C HIS A 87 -25.22 -1.69 -7.77
N ALA A 88 -24.12 -1.27 -7.13
CA ALA A 88 -23.76 0.13 -7.00
C ALA A 88 -23.06 0.65 -8.26
N ASN A 89 -23.20 1.95 -8.55
CA ASN A 89 -22.49 2.60 -9.65
C ASN A 89 -20.98 2.65 -9.32
N GLU A 90 -20.13 2.18 -10.24
CA GLU A 90 -18.67 2.10 -10.07
C GLU A 90 -18.04 3.49 -9.88
N GLN A 91 -18.57 4.52 -10.54
CA GLN A 91 -18.08 5.90 -10.40
C GLN A 91 -18.38 6.47 -8.99
N PHE A 92 -19.61 6.28 -8.51
CA PHE A 92 -20.01 6.67 -7.16
C PHE A 92 -19.15 5.97 -6.11
N LEU A 93 -18.88 4.68 -6.31
CA LEU A 93 -18.07 3.89 -5.39
C LEU A 93 -16.60 4.35 -5.36
N GLY A 94 -16.03 4.66 -6.52
CA GLY A 94 -14.68 5.23 -6.61
C GLY A 94 -14.55 6.57 -5.88
N GLU A 95 -15.54 7.46 -6.04
CA GLU A 95 -15.60 8.75 -5.33
C GLU A 95 -15.78 8.55 -3.82
N LEU A 96 -16.69 7.65 -3.40
CA LEU A 96 -16.94 7.36 -1.99
C LEU A 96 -15.68 6.85 -1.28
N PHE A 97 -15.00 5.84 -1.84
CA PHE A 97 -13.79 5.29 -1.24
C PHE A 97 -12.65 6.32 -1.23
N PHE A 98 -12.54 7.18 -2.25
CA PHE A 98 -11.59 8.28 -2.22
C PHE A 98 -11.87 9.25 -1.07
N ASP A 99 -13.13 9.63 -0.87
CA ASP A 99 -13.52 10.57 0.20
C ASP A 99 -13.31 9.98 1.60
N VAL A 100 -13.59 8.69 1.76
CA VAL A 100 -13.33 7.99 3.03
C VAL A 100 -11.83 7.94 3.32
N LEU A 101 -11.00 7.60 2.34
CA LEU A 101 -9.54 7.56 2.54
C LEU A 101 -8.98 8.95 2.83
N LEU A 102 -9.46 9.98 2.13
CA LEU A 102 -9.10 11.36 2.39
C LEU A 102 -9.47 11.76 3.83
N ALA A 103 -10.63 11.34 4.32
CA ALA A 103 -11.07 11.57 5.69
C ALA A 103 -10.22 10.81 6.72
N VAL A 104 -9.85 9.57 6.45
CA VAL A 104 -8.97 8.78 7.33
C VAL A 104 -7.61 9.47 7.49
N TRP A 105 -7.01 9.94 6.39
CA TRP A 105 -5.73 10.64 6.42
C TRP A 105 -5.83 12.05 7.00
N SER A 106 -6.95 12.75 6.81
CA SER A 106 -7.17 14.07 7.42
C SER A 106 -7.35 13.98 8.93
N ILE A 107 -8.16 13.03 9.43
CA ILE A 107 -8.33 12.76 10.86
C ILE A 107 -6.99 12.35 11.48
N SER A 108 -6.22 11.49 10.80
CA SER A 108 -4.87 11.11 11.24
C SER A 108 -3.95 12.33 11.35
N GLY A 109 -3.97 13.23 10.36
CA GLY A 109 -3.19 14.47 10.39
C GLY A 109 -3.59 15.41 11.52
N VAL A 110 -4.89 15.58 11.79
CA VAL A 110 -5.39 16.38 12.92
C VAL A 110 -4.95 15.77 14.25
N LEU A 111 -5.04 14.46 14.41
CA LEU A 111 -4.62 13.77 15.63
C LEU A 111 -3.11 13.91 15.88
N LEU A 112 -2.28 13.78 14.84
CA LEU A 112 -0.84 14.01 14.93
C LEU A 112 -0.50 15.46 15.28
N THR A 113 -1.22 16.42 14.71
CA THR A 113 -1.06 17.85 15.00
C THR A 113 -1.45 18.16 16.45
N TYR A 114 -2.55 17.60 16.93
CA TYR A 114 -3.00 17.74 18.32
C TYR A 114 -1.98 17.17 19.31
N ARG A 115 -1.30 16.08 18.96
CA ARG A 115 -0.23 15.47 19.75
C ARG A 115 1.12 16.21 19.64
N GLY A 116 1.22 17.27 18.83
CA GLY A 116 2.46 18.02 18.61
C GLY A 116 3.54 17.25 17.85
N ILE A 117 3.17 16.21 17.10
CA ILE A 117 4.14 15.36 16.40
C ILE A 117 4.50 16.00 15.05
N SER A 118 5.79 16.20 14.80
CA SER A 118 6.31 16.84 13.58
C SER A 118 5.97 16.09 12.28
N SER A 119 5.61 14.81 12.34
CA SER A 119 5.20 14.01 11.18
C SER A 119 3.81 14.34 10.65
N ALA A 120 3.06 15.23 11.30
CA ALA A 120 1.75 15.70 10.82
C ALA A 120 1.82 16.31 9.40
N PHE A 121 2.95 16.90 9.02
CA PHE A 121 3.19 17.41 7.67
C PHE A 121 3.09 16.32 6.60
N LEU A 122 3.45 15.07 6.92
CA LEU A 122 3.33 13.94 5.99
C LEU A 122 1.87 13.66 5.65
N CYS A 123 1.00 13.63 6.65
CA CYS A 123 -0.43 13.47 6.44
C CYS A 123 -1.02 14.65 5.68
N ALA A 124 -0.59 15.88 5.98
CA ALA A 124 -1.03 17.06 5.24
C ALA A 124 -0.65 17.00 3.75
N MET A 125 0.59 16.61 3.43
CA MET A 125 1.03 16.37 2.05
C MET A 125 0.21 15.25 1.39
N TRP A 126 -0.02 14.16 2.12
CA TRP A 126 -0.78 13.00 1.65
C TRP A 126 -2.26 13.32 1.42
N VAL A 127 -2.80 14.40 1.98
CA VAL A 127 -4.18 14.88 1.76
C VAL A 127 -4.24 15.98 0.71
N ALA A 128 -3.32 16.95 0.76
CA ALA A 128 -3.35 18.14 -0.08
C ALA A 128 -3.20 17.83 -1.56
N PHE A 129 -2.23 16.99 -1.94
CA PHE A 129 -2.00 16.62 -3.35
C PHE A 129 -3.19 15.88 -3.98
N PRO A 130 -3.72 14.79 -3.37
CA PRO A 130 -4.90 14.14 -3.92
C PRO A 130 -6.13 15.05 -3.96
N LEU A 131 -6.33 15.91 -2.96
CA LEU A 131 -7.42 16.89 -2.97
C LEU A 131 -7.29 17.90 -4.13
N LEU A 132 -6.08 18.42 -4.36
CA LEU A 132 -5.79 19.30 -5.49
C LEU A 132 -6.05 18.59 -6.82
N THR A 133 -5.63 17.33 -6.98
CA THR A 133 -5.94 16.57 -8.19
C THR A 133 -7.43 16.36 -8.39
N LYS A 134 -8.18 16.01 -7.33
CA LYS A 134 -9.64 15.86 -7.41
C LYS A 134 -10.30 17.17 -7.86
N LEU A 135 -9.85 18.32 -7.34
CA LEU A 135 -10.39 19.63 -7.71
C LEU A 135 -10.16 19.93 -9.20
N MET A 136 -8.96 19.64 -9.71
CA MET A 136 -8.61 19.85 -11.12
C MET A 136 -9.38 18.92 -12.06
N THR A 137 -9.60 17.67 -11.65
CA THR A 137 -10.22 16.64 -12.51
C THR A 137 -11.73 16.47 -12.27
N TYR A 138 -12.33 17.27 -11.38
CA TYR A 138 -13.77 17.22 -11.06
C TYR A 138 -14.67 17.40 -12.30
N LYS A 139 -14.33 18.36 -13.18
CA LYS A 139 -15.09 18.63 -14.41
C LYS A 139 -14.99 17.47 -15.40
N GLU A 140 -13.79 16.93 -15.59
CA GLU A 140 -13.58 15.82 -16.53
C GLU A 140 -14.27 14.53 -16.05
N LEU A 141 -14.26 14.25 -14.74
CA LEU A 141 -14.93 13.09 -14.17
C LEU A 141 -16.47 13.19 -14.33
N LYS A 142 -17.03 14.40 -14.15
CA LYS A 142 -18.47 14.65 -14.29
C LYS A 142 -18.95 14.56 -15.73
N GLU A 143 -18.12 14.96 -16.70
CA GLU A 143 -18.51 15.01 -18.12
C GLU A 143 -18.15 13.74 -18.90
N LYS A 144 -17.02 13.09 -18.60
CA LYS A 144 -16.45 11.99 -19.41
C LYS A 144 -16.26 10.69 -18.64
N GLY A 145 -16.59 10.65 -17.35
CA GLY A 145 -16.37 9.49 -16.50
C GLY A 145 -14.89 9.11 -16.35
N ALA A 146 -14.65 7.87 -15.94
CA ALA A 146 -13.32 7.33 -15.63
C ALA A 146 -12.43 7.05 -16.85
N THR A 147 -12.02 8.09 -17.57
CA THR A 147 -11.16 7.95 -18.76
C THR A 147 -9.69 7.70 -18.37
N VAL A 148 -8.90 7.05 -19.23
CA VAL A 148 -7.43 6.88 -19.05
C VAL A 148 -6.73 8.22 -18.77
N LYS A 149 -7.20 9.32 -19.38
CA LYS A 149 -6.71 10.68 -19.13
C LYS A 149 -6.89 11.10 -17.66
N PHE A 150 -8.05 10.81 -17.06
CA PHE A 150 -8.32 11.08 -15.64
C PHE A 150 -7.31 10.35 -14.75
N VAL A 151 -7.08 9.06 -15.02
CA VAL A 151 -6.13 8.25 -14.25
C VAL A 151 -4.70 8.78 -14.38
N THR A 152 -4.28 9.16 -15.58
CA THR A 152 -2.93 9.71 -15.82
C THR A 152 -2.72 11.04 -15.10
N VAL A 153 -3.69 11.96 -15.15
CA VAL A 153 -3.61 13.25 -14.44
C VAL A 153 -3.57 13.03 -12.92
N TYR A 154 -4.37 12.09 -12.42
CA TYR A 154 -4.36 11.70 -11.01
C TYR A 154 -3.00 11.16 -10.57
N LEU A 155 -2.44 10.20 -11.31
CA LEU A 155 -1.11 9.65 -11.01
C LEU A 155 -0.02 10.72 -11.05
N LEU A 156 -0.11 11.66 -11.99
CA LEU A 156 0.85 12.75 -12.11
C LEU A 156 0.83 13.66 -10.89
N GLY A 157 -0.35 14.05 -10.40
CA GLY A 157 -0.43 14.89 -9.21
C GLY A 157 -0.10 14.15 -7.91
N MET A 158 -0.25 12.83 -7.87
CA MET A 158 0.22 11.99 -6.77
C MET A 158 1.73 11.69 -6.84
N PHE A 159 2.42 12.00 -7.93
CA PHE A 159 3.82 11.63 -8.09
C PHE A 159 4.74 12.22 -7.00
N ILE A 160 4.54 13.49 -6.63
CA ILE A 160 5.33 14.19 -5.62
C ILE A 160 5.22 13.54 -4.23
N PRO A 161 4.02 13.35 -3.64
CA PRO A 161 3.92 12.73 -2.31
C PRO A 161 4.46 11.29 -2.30
N TYR A 162 4.33 10.54 -3.40
CA TYR A 162 4.91 9.20 -3.51
C TYR A 162 6.44 9.22 -3.48
N LEU A 163 7.09 10.11 -4.26
CA LEU A 163 8.54 10.25 -4.21
C LEU A 163 9.05 10.59 -2.81
N TYR A 164 8.34 11.48 -2.11
CA TYR A 164 8.70 11.87 -0.75
C TYR A 164 8.55 10.72 0.25
N LEU A 165 7.44 9.97 0.21
CA LEU A 165 7.29 8.76 1.04
C LEU A 165 8.36 7.73 0.74
N MET A 166 8.71 7.51 -0.53
CA MET A 166 9.76 6.57 -0.91
C MET A 166 11.12 6.97 -0.34
N TYR A 167 11.44 8.26 -0.33
CA TYR A 167 12.62 8.78 0.33
C TYR A 167 12.61 8.47 1.85
N LEU A 168 11.47 8.70 2.53
CA LEU A 168 11.34 8.37 3.95
C LEU A 168 11.46 6.88 4.23
N ILE A 169 10.82 6.03 3.42
CA ILE A 169 10.89 4.57 3.55
C ILE A 169 12.35 4.13 3.49
N ARG A 170 13.13 4.67 2.56
CA ARG A 170 14.55 4.38 2.47
C ARG A 170 15.31 4.79 3.74
N LEU A 171 15.10 6.00 4.26
CA LEU A 171 15.76 6.44 5.49
C LEU A 171 15.45 5.51 6.66
N VAL A 172 14.19 5.09 6.79
CA VAL A 172 13.78 4.19 7.87
C VAL A 172 14.39 2.80 7.68
N PHE A 173 14.43 2.24 6.46
CA PHE A 173 15.13 0.99 6.19
C PHE A 173 16.62 1.06 6.53
N GLU A 174 17.31 2.14 6.15
CA GLU A 174 18.73 2.35 6.45
C GLU A 174 19.02 2.36 7.97
N MET A 175 18.06 2.82 8.78
CA MET A 175 18.17 2.80 10.25
C MET A 175 17.69 1.50 10.90
N LEU A 176 16.59 0.90 10.41
CA LEU A 176 16.00 -0.31 11.00
C LEU A 176 16.92 -1.52 10.89
N VAL A 177 17.57 -1.68 9.73
CA VAL A 177 18.44 -2.84 9.46
C VAL A 177 19.59 -2.97 10.47
N PRO A 178 20.41 -1.94 10.73
CA PRO A 178 21.51 -2.06 11.69
C PRO A 178 21.03 -2.22 13.14
N ILE A 179 19.88 -1.66 13.50
CA ILE A 179 19.29 -1.82 14.84
C ILE A 179 18.86 -3.27 15.05
N MET A 180 18.09 -3.83 14.10
CA MET A 180 17.61 -5.21 14.18
C MET A 180 18.73 -6.24 14.06
N GLY A 181 19.78 -5.94 13.30
CA GLY A 181 20.98 -6.78 13.24
C GLY A 181 21.74 -6.89 14.58
N ARG A 182 21.46 -6.01 15.55
CA ARG A 182 22.07 -6.01 16.89
C ARG A 182 21.11 -6.34 18.02
N SER A 183 19.81 -6.37 17.78
CA SER A 183 18.78 -6.52 18.82
C SER A 183 18.70 -7.93 19.44
N GLY A 184 19.47 -8.89 18.95
CA GLY A 184 19.54 -10.24 19.50
C GLY A 184 18.17 -10.93 19.51
N SER A 185 17.84 -11.61 20.61
CA SER A 185 16.61 -12.40 20.80
C SER A 185 15.48 -11.65 21.50
N GLU A 186 15.63 -10.36 21.83
CA GLU A 186 14.63 -9.63 22.63
C GLU A 186 13.33 -9.33 21.86
N ALA A 187 13.41 -9.20 20.54
CA ALA A 187 12.24 -9.10 19.67
C ALA A 187 12.50 -9.81 18.33
N PRO A 188 11.54 -10.60 17.80
CA PRO A 188 11.70 -11.24 16.50
C PRO A 188 11.81 -10.17 15.42
N PRO A 189 12.97 -10.04 14.74
CA PRO A 189 13.25 -8.91 13.86
C PRO A 189 12.37 -8.95 12.59
N ASP A 190 11.87 -10.13 12.21
CA ASP A 190 10.93 -10.32 11.10
C ASP A 190 9.57 -9.69 11.37
N VAL A 191 9.09 -9.71 12.62
CA VAL A 191 7.82 -9.09 13.01
C VAL A 191 7.90 -7.57 12.85
N VAL A 192 9.01 -6.96 13.28
CA VAL A 192 9.18 -5.51 13.17
C VAL A 192 9.29 -5.07 11.70
N MET A 193 10.03 -5.83 10.88
CA MET A 193 10.09 -5.58 9.44
C MET A 193 8.74 -5.79 8.75
N GLY A 194 7.99 -6.82 9.15
CA GLY A 194 6.64 -7.07 8.67
C GLY A 194 5.70 -5.91 8.97
N ILE A 195 5.65 -5.42 10.21
CA ILE A 195 4.85 -4.25 10.61
C ILE A 195 5.23 -3.03 9.78
N PHE A 196 6.53 -2.77 9.64
CA PHE A 196 7.00 -1.62 8.87
C PHE A 196 6.53 -1.69 7.40
N ILE A 197 6.69 -2.84 6.74
CA ILE A 197 6.29 -3.02 5.35
C ILE A 197 4.77 -2.96 5.19
N VAL A 198 3.99 -3.52 6.13
CA VAL A 198 2.53 -3.39 6.14
C VAL A 198 2.12 -1.93 6.14
N VAL A 199 2.66 -1.12 7.06
CA VAL A 199 2.31 0.29 7.18
C VAL A 199 2.66 1.03 5.89
N VAL A 200 3.84 0.79 5.34
CA VAL A 200 4.27 1.37 4.06
C VAL A 200 3.34 0.98 2.92
N CYS A 201 2.98 -0.30 2.80
CA CYS A 201 2.06 -0.80 1.79
C CYS A 201 0.66 -0.21 1.95
N ILE A 202 0.13 -0.07 3.16
CA ILE A 202 -1.16 0.57 3.44
C ILE A 202 -1.13 2.04 3.00
N VAL A 203 -0.10 2.78 3.37
CA VAL A 203 0.02 4.20 2.98
C VAL A 203 0.09 4.32 1.47
N LEU A 204 1.00 3.60 0.80
CA LEU A 204 1.18 3.65 -0.65
C LEU A 204 -0.03 3.13 -1.43
N SER A 205 -0.76 2.12 -0.93
CA SER A 205 -1.92 1.57 -1.64
C SER A 205 -3.21 2.33 -1.38
N SER A 206 -3.30 3.13 -0.30
CA SER A 206 -4.53 3.83 0.12
C SER A 206 -5.29 4.41 -1.07
N TYR A 207 -4.70 5.37 -1.77
CA TYR A 207 -5.36 6.04 -2.90
C TYR A 207 -5.51 5.17 -4.15
N LEU A 208 -4.75 4.08 -4.27
CA LEU A 208 -4.93 3.11 -5.35
C LEU A 208 -6.17 2.23 -5.12
N LEU A 209 -6.65 2.09 -3.88
CA LEU A 209 -7.87 1.32 -3.57
C LEU A 209 -9.10 1.89 -4.28
N SER A 210 -9.19 3.22 -4.45
CA SER A 210 -10.30 3.84 -5.21
C SER A 210 -10.39 3.31 -6.65
N PHE A 211 -9.24 3.02 -7.28
CA PHE A 211 -9.22 2.44 -8.62
C PHE A 211 -9.66 0.97 -8.65
N ILE A 212 -9.51 0.22 -7.56
CA ILE A 212 -10.04 -1.16 -7.46
C ILE A 212 -11.56 -1.12 -7.62
N TYR A 213 -12.22 -0.18 -6.96
CA TYR A 213 -13.67 -0.02 -7.05
C TYR A 213 -14.15 0.44 -8.42
N LEU A 214 -13.32 1.20 -9.13
CA LEU A 214 -13.58 1.62 -10.51
C LEU A 214 -13.26 0.55 -11.56
N SER A 215 -12.37 -0.39 -11.24
CA SER A 215 -11.91 -1.42 -12.16
C SER A 215 -12.92 -2.57 -12.31
N ARG A 216 -13.11 -3.05 -13.54
CA ARG A 216 -14.03 -4.16 -13.83
C ARG A 216 -13.50 -5.53 -13.38
N SER A 217 -12.18 -5.70 -13.26
CA SER A 217 -11.55 -6.98 -12.92
C SER A 217 -10.17 -6.84 -12.27
N THR A 218 -10.05 -7.31 -11.04
CA THR A 218 -8.80 -7.40 -10.27
C THR A 218 -8.16 -8.80 -10.24
N LYS A 219 -8.72 -9.76 -10.99
CA LYS A 219 -8.30 -11.17 -10.91
C LYS A 219 -6.84 -11.38 -11.33
N MET A 220 -6.41 -10.79 -12.45
CA MET A 220 -5.06 -10.96 -12.97
C MET A 220 -3.99 -10.37 -12.05
N THR A 221 -4.29 -9.22 -11.44
CA THR A 221 -3.37 -8.53 -10.52
C THR A 221 -3.25 -9.28 -9.19
N LEU A 222 -4.35 -9.88 -8.73
CA LEU A 222 -4.34 -10.75 -7.57
C LEU A 222 -3.54 -12.04 -7.83
N ILE A 223 -3.73 -12.68 -9.00
CA ILE A 223 -2.98 -13.88 -9.38
C ILE A 223 -1.48 -13.56 -9.45
N SER A 224 -1.09 -12.47 -10.12
CA SER A 224 0.33 -12.12 -10.26
C SER A 224 1.01 -11.85 -8.91
N LEU A 225 0.36 -11.10 -8.01
CA LEU A 225 0.87 -10.84 -6.66
C LEU A 225 0.97 -12.11 -5.82
N THR A 226 -0.04 -12.98 -5.90
CA THR A 226 -0.06 -14.26 -5.16
C THR A 226 1.04 -15.19 -5.65
N THR A 227 1.29 -15.24 -6.96
CA THR A 227 2.40 -16.03 -7.53
C THR A 227 3.76 -15.52 -7.04
N ILE A 228 3.97 -14.19 -7.03
CA ILE A 228 5.22 -13.60 -6.51
C ILE A 228 5.40 -13.96 -5.03
N PHE A 229 4.34 -13.86 -4.24
CA PHE A 229 4.35 -14.25 -2.83
C PHE A 229 4.73 -15.73 -2.66
N ILE A 230 4.06 -16.65 -3.36
CA ILE A 230 4.31 -18.10 -3.24
C ILE A 230 5.75 -18.44 -3.63
N VAL A 231 6.24 -17.91 -4.75
CA VAL A 231 7.61 -18.16 -5.22
C VAL A 231 8.63 -17.66 -4.19
N THR A 232 8.46 -16.43 -3.68
CA THR A 232 9.38 -15.88 -2.69
C THR A 232 9.30 -16.59 -1.35
N PHE A 233 8.11 -17.01 -0.92
CA PHE A 233 7.90 -17.79 0.29
C PHE A 233 8.60 -19.15 0.21
N ILE A 234 8.46 -19.89 -0.90
CA ILE A 234 9.16 -21.17 -1.11
C ILE A 234 10.67 -20.97 -1.07
N LEU A 235 11.20 -19.93 -1.73
CA LEU A 235 12.65 -19.66 -1.73
C LEU A 235 13.18 -19.34 -0.33
N VAL A 236 12.41 -18.63 0.49
CA VAL A 236 12.74 -18.34 1.90
C VAL A 236 12.71 -19.61 2.74
N CYS A 237 11.68 -20.45 2.59
CA CYS A 237 11.59 -21.74 3.28
C CYS A 237 12.74 -22.68 2.92
N SER A 238 13.26 -22.63 1.69
CA SER A 238 14.41 -23.42 1.23
C SER A 238 15.76 -22.95 1.80
N GLY A 239 15.82 -21.84 2.56
CA GLY A 239 17.04 -21.38 3.22
C GLY A 239 18.06 -20.68 2.31
N ILE A 240 17.72 -20.43 1.04
CA ILE A 240 18.64 -19.82 0.05
C ILE A 240 19.08 -18.41 0.48
N PHE A 241 18.24 -17.70 1.23
CA PHE A 241 18.49 -16.33 1.67
C PHE A 241 18.97 -16.22 3.12
N PHE A 242 19.26 -17.35 3.78
CA PHE A 242 19.68 -17.33 5.17
C PHE A 242 21.04 -16.62 5.33
N PRO A 243 21.16 -15.60 6.20
CA PRO A 243 22.37 -14.80 6.30
C PRO A 243 23.56 -15.52 6.96
N PHE A 244 23.29 -16.55 7.76
CA PHE A 244 24.33 -17.28 8.51
C PHE A 244 24.56 -18.66 7.87
N SER A 245 25.33 -18.70 6.79
CA SER A 245 25.87 -19.96 6.28
C SER A 245 27.20 -20.26 6.97
N SER A 246 27.37 -21.50 7.45
CA SER A 246 28.62 -22.00 8.05
C SER A 246 29.68 -22.37 7.01
N ASP A 247 29.54 -21.86 5.78
CA ASP A 247 30.40 -22.20 4.66
C ASP A 247 31.74 -21.45 4.75
N LEU A 248 32.83 -22.21 4.81
CA LEU A 248 34.21 -21.70 4.91
C LEU A 248 34.66 -21.01 3.61
N ALA A 249 33.94 -21.21 2.51
CA ALA A 249 34.26 -20.66 1.19
C ALA A 249 33.89 -19.18 1.02
N ASP A 250 33.03 -18.61 1.89
CA ASP A 250 32.57 -17.21 1.75
C ASP A 250 32.47 -16.49 3.11
N PRO A 251 33.62 -16.18 3.76
CA PRO A 251 33.63 -15.51 5.06
C PRO A 251 33.13 -14.07 4.93
N ARG A 252 31.87 -13.82 5.34
CA ARG A 252 31.28 -12.47 5.26
C ARG A 252 31.99 -11.50 6.22
N PRO A 253 32.54 -10.37 5.72
CA PRO A 253 33.44 -9.53 6.49
C PRO A 253 32.69 -8.74 7.57
N LYS A 254 33.13 -8.89 8.82
CA LYS A 254 32.66 -8.12 9.98
C LYS A 254 33.31 -6.73 9.95
N ARG A 255 32.61 -5.66 9.53
CA ARG A 255 33.03 -4.26 9.77
C ARG A 255 31.92 -3.22 9.52
N MET A 256 31.53 -2.55 10.60
CA MET A 256 30.34 -1.68 10.71
C MET A 256 30.39 -0.37 9.90
N LEU A 257 31.56 0.06 9.41
CA LEU A 257 31.72 1.33 8.69
C LEU A 257 31.62 1.22 7.15
N LEU A 258 32.10 0.11 6.58
CA LEU A 258 31.86 -0.19 5.16
C LEU A 258 30.38 -0.51 4.91
N GLN A 259 29.72 -1.14 5.89
CA GLN A 259 28.30 -1.44 5.82
C GLN A 259 27.44 -0.19 5.67
N VAL A 260 27.72 0.94 6.33
CA VAL A 260 26.88 2.15 6.18
C VAL A 260 27.00 2.79 4.79
N LYS A 261 28.21 2.86 4.21
CA LYS A 261 28.41 3.38 2.84
C LYS A 261 27.84 2.43 1.79
N HIS A 262 28.05 1.12 1.93
CA HIS A 262 27.43 0.13 1.06
C HIS A 262 25.91 0.10 1.21
N VAL A 263 25.37 0.15 2.44
CA VAL A 263 23.93 0.16 2.70
C VAL A 263 23.29 1.40 2.09
N SER A 264 23.90 2.58 2.17
CA SER A 264 23.34 3.79 1.55
C SER A 264 23.35 3.77 0.01
N GLU A 265 24.42 3.30 -0.65
CA GLU A 265 24.42 3.13 -2.12
C GLU A 265 23.54 1.98 -2.59
N PHE A 266 23.51 0.89 -1.84
CA PHE A 266 22.69 -0.28 -2.13
C PHE A 266 21.21 0.01 -1.90
N ALA A 267 20.82 0.66 -0.80
CA ALA A 267 19.47 1.15 -0.57
C ALA A 267 19.05 2.15 -1.67
N ARG A 268 19.97 2.94 -2.23
CA ARG A 268 19.70 3.78 -3.42
C ARG A 268 19.30 2.92 -4.62
N LYS A 269 20.13 1.94 -5.00
CA LYS A 269 19.86 1.05 -6.15
C LYS A 269 18.61 0.21 -5.95
N HIS A 270 18.39 -0.32 -4.75
CA HIS A 270 17.22 -1.13 -4.43
C HIS A 270 15.94 -0.30 -4.31
N MET A 271 16.02 0.94 -3.85
CA MET A 271 14.89 1.87 -3.91
C MET A 271 14.52 2.19 -5.36
N ILE A 272 15.48 2.40 -6.26
CA ILE A 272 15.20 2.58 -7.70
C ILE A 272 14.56 1.32 -8.28
N HIS A 273 15.05 0.13 -7.92
CA HIS A 273 14.44 -1.12 -8.36
C HIS A 273 13.01 -1.31 -7.81
N PHE A 274 12.78 -0.98 -6.54
CA PHE A 274 11.44 -0.98 -5.93
C PHE A 274 10.52 0.06 -6.61
N LEU A 275 11.05 1.24 -6.94
CA LEU A 275 10.34 2.29 -7.67
C LEU A 275 9.93 1.79 -9.06
N ASN A 276 10.85 1.17 -9.79
CA ASN A 276 10.56 0.55 -11.07
C ASN A 276 9.53 -0.58 -10.95
N CYS A 277 9.67 -1.48 -9.97
CA CYS A 277 8.68 -2.52 -9.71
C CYS A 277 7.30 -1.97 -9.35
N PHE A 278 7.26 -0.93 -8.51
CA PHE A 278 6.02 -0.30 -8.07
C PHE A 278 5.32 0.43 -9.22
N PHE A 279 6.05 1.23 -10.00
CA PHE A 279 5.48 1.90 -11.18
C PHE A 279 5.11 0.91 -12.29
N ASN A 280 5.91 -0.13 -12.52
CA ASN A 280 5.54 -1.21 -13.45
C ASN A 280 4.31 -1.96 -12.96
N TRP A 281 4.18 -2.19 -11.66
CA TRP A 281 3.01 -2.82 -11.08
C TRP A 281 1.77 -1.94 -11.19
N ILE A 282 1.86 -0.63 -10.93
CA ILE A 282 0.78 0.34 -11.19
C ILE A 282 0.40 0.31 -12.68
N GLY A 283 1.39 0.35 -13.57
CA GLY A 283 1.17 0.29 -15.02
C GLY A 283 0.48 -1.01 -15.45
N PHE A 284 0.92 -2.15 -14.93
CA PHE A 284 0.31 -3.46 -15.16
C PHE A 284 -1.13 -3.52 -14.61
N PHE A 285 -1.33 -3.02 -13.39
CA PHE A 285 -2.63 -2.94 -12.73
C PHE A 285 -3.60 -2.09 -13.55
N LEU A 286 -3.18 -0.90 -13.97
CA LEU A 286 -4.00 0.02 -14.77
C LEU A 286 -4.29 -0.54 -16.16
N ARG A 287 -3.28 -1.10 -16.83
CA ARG A 287 -3.44 -1.73 -18.15
C ARG A 287 -4.51 -2.81 -18.09
N HIS A 288 -4.41 -3.78 -17.18
CA HIS A 288 -5.42 -4.84 -17.11
C HIS A 288 -6.77 -4.41 -16.56
N SER A 289 -6.79 -3.40 -15.67
CA SER A 289 -8.02 -2.86 -15.10
C SER A 289 -8.82 -2.02 -16.10
N PHE A 290 -8.14 -1.34 -17.04
CA PHE A 290 -8.73 -0.36 -17.97
C PHE A 290 -8.63 -0.74 -19.47
N GLU A 291 -7.84 -1.73 -19.91
CA GLU A 291 -7.81 -2.21 -21.33
C GLU A 291 -9.18 -2.72 -21.80
N ARG A 292 -10.09 -3.07 -20.87
CA ARG A 292 -11.47 -3.43 -21.20
C ARG A 292 -12.43 -2.25 -21.31
N MET A 293 -11.93 -1.02 -21.18
CA MET A 293 -12.69 0.22 -21.33
C MET A 293 -12.61 0.78 -22.75
N SER A 294 -11.56 0.43 -23.52
CA SER A 294 -11.39 0.74 -24.94
C SER A 294 -12.08 -0.26 -25.89
N THR A 295 -12.76 -1.27 -25.35
CA THR A 295 -13.49 -2.29 -26.11
C THR A 295 -15.00 -2.18 -25.89
N LEU A 296 -15.56 -0.99 -26.04
CA LEU A 296 -16.98 -0.80 -26.33
C LEU A 296 -17.05 0.25 -27.45
N PRO A 297 -17.73 -0.05 -28.57
CA PRO A 297 -17.97 0.92 -29.65
C PRO A 297 -18.82 2.10 -29.18
#